data_AF-A0A358SYB3-F1
#
_entry.id   AF-A0A358SYB3-F1
#
_cell.length_a   1.000
_cell.length_b   1.000
_cell.length_c   1.000
_cell.angle_alpha   90.00
_cell.angle_beta   90.00
_cell.angle_gamma   90.00
#
_symmetry.space_group_name_H-M   'P 1'
#
loop_
_entity.id
_entity.type
_entity.pdbx_description
1 polymer ?
#
loop_
_entity_poly.entity_id
_entity_poly.type
_entity_poly.pdbx_seq_one_letter_code
_entity_poly.pdbx_strand_id
1 'polypeptide(L)'
;MKKRESELLDKLISDYGPTKYQDIVWAMEWARHLRGQEEYRRLPMAEMIEKAMLEVISGQVNSEQILDAISSRPAPVQTEKEGEKKPAAKSSARKEEEPKKEKAEKKEKPKKD
;
A
#
# COMPACT_ATOMS: atom_id res chain seq x y z
N MET A 1 -19.05 1.73 -18.15
CA MET A 1 -18.06 2.53 -18.91
C MET A 1 -16.60 2.10 -18.70
N LYS A 2 -16.29 1.19 -17.75
CA LYS A 2 -14.93 0.83 -17.31
C LYS A 2 -13.98 0.25 -18.37
N LYS A 3 -14.45 -0.61 -19.29
CA LYS A 3 -13.56 -1.30 -20.25
C LYS A 3 -12.75 -0.35 -21.14
N ARG A 4 -13.37 0.72 -21.64
CA ARG A 4 -12.70 1.67 -22.54
C ARG A 4 -11.59 2.46 -21.84
N GLU A 5 -11.77 2.77 -20.56
CA GLU A 5 -10.78 3.50 -19.76
C GLU A 5 -9.58 2.60 -19.43
N SER A 6 -9.84 1.34 -19.09
CA SER A 6 -8.78 0.34 -18.88
C SER A 6 -7.98 0.09 -20.18
N GLU A 7 -8.66 -0.09 -21.32
CA GLU A 7 -8.00 -0.26 -22.63
C GLU A 7 -7.15 0.96 -23.03
N LEU A 8 -7.63 2.17 -22.72
CA LEU A 8 -6.88 3.40 -22.95
C LEU A 8 -5.64 3.46 -22.07
N LEU A 9 -5.77 3.13 -20.79
CA LEU A 9 -4.68 3.09 -19.83
C LEU A 9 -3.61 2.09 -20.23
N ASP A 10 -3.98 0.88 -20.63
CA ASP A 10 -3.07 -0.16 -21.10
C ASP A 10 -2.23 0.31 -22.29
N LYS A 11 -2.87 1.01 -23.24
CA LYS A 11 -2.19 1.60 -24.39
C LYS A 11 -1.22 2.70 -23.95
N LEU A 12 -1.65 3.60 -23.08
CA LEU A 12 -0.82 4.70 -22.60
C LEU A 12 0.40 4.19 -21.83
N ILE A 13 0.26 3.15 -21.02
CA ILE A 13 1.37 2.53 -20.27
C ILE A 13 2.38 1.86 -21.22
N SER A 14 1.90 1.22 -22.28
CA SER A 14 2.75 0.49 -23.24
C SER A 14 3.69 1.41 -24.00
N ASP A 15 3.23 2.60 -24.38
CA ASP A 15 4.00 3.60 -25.14
C ASP A 15 4.70 4.63 -24.22
N TYR A 16 4.68 4.41 -22.89
CA TYR A 16 5.05 5.45 -21.94
C TYR A 16 6.55 5.72 -21.87
N GLY A 17 6.89 7.01 -21.84
CA GLY A 17 8.25 7.52 -21.91
C GLY A 17 9.12 7.27 -20.67
N PRO A 18 10.30 7.92 -20.60
CA PRO A 18 11.29 7.68 -19.55
C PRO A 18 10.79 8.05 -18.14
N THR A 19 9.76 8.88 -18.01
CA THR A 19 9.17 9.30 -16.73
C THR A 19 8.21 8.28 -16.13
N LYS A 20 7.93 7.15 -16.81
CA LYS A 20 6.94 6.13 -16.39
C LYS A 20 6.96 5.78 -14.91
N TYR A 21 8.14 5.52 -14.36
CA TYR A 21 8.27 5.09 -12.97
C TYR A 21 7.99 6.23 -12.00
N GLN A 22 8.33 7.46 -12.37
CA GLN A 22 8.03 8.65 -11.58
C GLN A 22 6.54 8.95 -11.60
N ASP A 23 5.89 8.83 -12.76
CA ASP A 23 4.46 9.08 -12.92
C ASP A 23 3.60 8.03 -12.23
N ILE A 24 4.08 6.78 -12.12
CA ILE A 24 3.45 5.75 -11.28
C ILE A 24 3.48 6.13 -9.79
N VAL A 25 4.60 6.68 -9.30
CA VAL A 25 4.69 7.14 -7.91
C VAL A 25 3.73 8.31 -7.67
N TRP A 26 3.68 9.27 -8.60
CA TRP A 26 2.73 10.38 -8.55
C TRP A 26 1.27 9.90 -8.55
N ALA A 27 0.93 8.93 -9.41
CA ALA A 27 -0.40 8.33 -9.44
C ALA A 27 -0.77 7.64 -8.12
N MET A 28 0.17 6.99 -7.44
CA MET A 28 -0.08 6.38 -6.14
C MET A 28 -0.35 7.41 -5.05
N GLU A 29 0.43 8.49 -5.01
CA GLU A 29 0.20 9.59 -4.08
C GLU A 29 -1.13 10.30 -4.38
N TRP A 30 -1.48 10.45 -5.64
CA TRP A 30 -2.77 10.96 -6.07
C TRP A 30 -3.93 10.04 -5.67
N ALA A 31 -3.83 8.73 -5.88
CA ALA A 31 -4.83 7.76 -5.40
C ALA A 31 -5.01 7.84 -3.88
N ARG A 32 -3.93 8.04 -3.12
CA ARG A 32 -3.99 8.22 -1.68
C ARG A 32 -4.74 9.51 -1.29
N HIS A 33 -4.57 10.58 -2.05
CA HIS A 33 -5.35 11.80 -1.90
C HIS A 33 -6.84 11.56 -2.20
N LEU A 34 -7.16 10.91 -3.33
CA LEU A 34 -8.54 10.59 -3.72
C LEU A 34 -9.29 9.81 -2.63
N ARG A 35 -8.60 8.88 -1.94
CA ARG A 35 -9.18 8.11 -0.82
C ARG A 35 -9.72 8.99 0.31
N GLY A 36 -9.20 10.21 0.46
CA GLY A 36 -9.66 11.18 1.44
C GLY A 36 -10.94 11.91 1.08
N GLN A 37 -11.34 11.89 -0.20
CA GLN A 37 -12.53 12.59 -0.68
C GLN A 37 -13.77 11.69 -0.54
N GLU A 38 -14.91 12.26 -0.16
CA GLU A 38 -16.12 11.48 0.14
C GLU A 38 -16.65 10.74 -1.09
N GLU A 39 -16.45 11.31 -2.27
CA GLU A 39 -16.88 10.79 -3.57
C GLU A 39 -16.20 9.46 -3.90
N TYR A 40 -14.94 9.29 -3.49
CA TYR A 40 -14.13 8.11 -3.82
C TYR A 40 -14.00 7.12 -2.65
N ARG A 41 -14.52 7.47 -1.47
CA ARG A 41 -14.46 6.63 -0.25
C ARG A 41 -15.09 5.25 -0.43
N ARG A 42 -16.07 5.14 -1.34
CA ARG A 42 -16.80 3.90 -1.63
C ARG A 42 -16.17 3.07 -2.75
N LEU A 43 -15.17 3.61 -3.45
CA LEU A 43 -14.51 2.89 -4.53
C LEU A 43 -13.48 1.89 -3.97
N PRO A 44 -13.36 0.69 -4.56
CA PRO A 44 -12.25 -0.21 -4.27
C PRO A 44 -10.91 0.47 -4.57
N MET A 45 -9.89 0.14 -3.78
CA MET A 45 -8.54 0.70 -3.94
C MET A 45 -8.00 0.50 -5.36
N ALA A 46 -8.28 -0.65 -5.98
CA ALA A 46 -7.86 -0.94 -7.35
C ALA A 46 -8.46 0.06 -8.36
N GLU A 47 -9.76 0.34 -8.28
CA GLU A 47 -10.43 1.29 -9.19
C GLU A 47 -9.92 2.73 -9.00
N MET A 48 -9.56 3.07 -7.77
CA MET A 48 -8.98 4.37 -7.44
C MET A 48 -7.56 4.52 -8.01
N ILE A 49 -6.76 3.46 -7.94
CA ILE A 49 -5.43 3.43 -8.55
C ILE A 49 -5.55 3.52 -10.08
N GLU A 50 -6.43 2.75 -10.72
CA GLU A 50 -6.65 2.84 -12.17
C GLU A 50 -7.04 4.26 -12.62
N LYS A 51 -7.98 4.89 -11.90
CA LYS A 51 -8.37 6.28 -12.16
C LYS A 51 -7.19 7.24 -11.98
N ALA A 52 -6.44 7.11 -10.88
CA ALA A 52 -5.33 8.00 -10.61
C ALA A 52 -4.20 7.84 -11.64
N MET A 53 -3.89 6.61 -12.05
CA MET A 53 -2.93 6.35 -13.12
C MET A 53 -3.41 6.99 -14.43
N LEU A 54 -4.69 6.83 -14.80
CA LEU A 54 -5.21 7.45 -16.01
C LEU A 54 -5.09 8.98 -15.97
N GLU A 55 -5.43 9.62 -14.85
CA GLU A 55 -5.38 11.08 -14.71
C GLU A 55 -3.95 11.64 -14.78
N VAL A 56 -2.98 10.95 -14.17
CA VAL A 56 -1.57 11.38 -14.21
C VAL A 56 -0.93 11.09 -15.57
N ILE A 57 -1.13 9.88 -16.10
CA ILE A 57 -0.53 9.43 -17.36
C ILE A 57 -1.10 10.20 -18.57
N SER A 58 -2.38 10.57 -18.53
CA SER A 58 -3.00 11.42 -19.56
C SER A 58 -2.63 12.90 -19.43
N GLY A 59 -1.95 13.30 -18.35
CA GLY A 59 -1.59 14.69 -18.08
C GLY A 59 -2.75 15.56 -17.58
N GLN A 60 -3.89 14.97 -17.22
CA GLN A 60 -5.01 15.69 -16.60
C GLN A 60 -4.63 16.24 -15.21
N VAL A 61 -3.74 15.53 -14.51
CA VAL A 61 -3.19 15.92 -13.22
C VAL A 61 -1.67 15.95 -13.32
N ASN A 62 -1.06 17.09 -12.95
CA ASN A 62 0.39 17.27 -12.95
C ASN A 62 0.99 17.14 -11.53
N SER A 63 2.32 17.02 -11.45
CA SER A 63 3.02 16.86 -10.16
C SER A 63 2.81 18.03 -9.19
N GLU A 64 2.64 19.25 -9.69
CA GLU A 64 2.41 20.44 -8.87
C GLU A 64 1.05 20.37 -8.17
N GLN A 65 0.00 20.02 -8.91
CA GLN A 65 -1.35 19.80 -8.36
C GLN A 65 -1.36 18.67 -7.32
N ILE A 66 -0.60 17.60 -7.56
CA ILE A 66 -0.48 16.49 -6.62
C ILE A 66 0.22 16.95 -5.34
N LEU A 67 1.31 17.71 -5.46
CA LEU A 67 2.03 18.28 -4.31
C LEU A 67 1.15 19.21 -3.47
N ASP A 68 0.39 20.10 -4.10
CA ASP A 68 -0.54 21.01 -3.39
C ASP A 68 -1.64 20.24 -2.66
N ALA A 69 -2.17 19.20 -3.31
CA ALA A 69 -3.23 18.36 -2.76
C ALA A 69 -2.78 17.48 -1.59
N ILE A 70 -1.50 17.09 -1.54
CA ILE A 70 -0.93 16.32 -0.44
C ILE A 70 -0.49 17.22 0.70
N SER A 71 0.08 18.40 0.39
CA SER A 71 0.58 19.35 1.38
C SER A 71 -0.53 19.91 2.27
N SER A 72 -1.75 19.97 1.75
CA SER A 72 -2.93 20.47 2.46
C SER A 72 -3.55 19.46 3.45
N ARG A 73 -2.98 18.25 3.60
CA ARG A 73 -3.61 17.15 4.36
C ARG A 73 -3.02 16.99 5.77
N PRO A 74 -3.84 17.01 6.83
CA PRO A 74 -3.40 16.57 8.16
C PRO A 74 -3.33 15.03 8.19
N ALA A 75 -2.14 14.49 8.51
CA ALA A 75 -1.77 13.11 8.91
C ALA A 75 -2.46 11.88 8.23
N PRO A 76 -1.76 10.74 8.09
CA PRO A 76 -2.32 9.57 7.41
C PRO A 76 -3.55 9.03 8.15
N VAL A 77 -4.63 8.80 7.41
CA VAL A 77 -5.79 8.02 7.89
C VAL A 77 -5.27 6.64 8.23
N GLN A 78 -5.21 6.33 9.53
CA GLN A 78 -4.94 4.98 10.02
C GLN A 78 -6.03 4.09 9.44
N THR A 79 -5.65 3.18 8.55
CA THR A 79 -6.53 2.11 8.11
C THR A 79 -6.70 1.21 9.34
N GLU A 80 -7.78 1.41 10.10
CA GLU A 80 -8.13 0.51 11.20
C GLU A 80 -8.33 -0.89 10.62
N LYS A 81 -7.55 -1.85 11.14
CA LYS A 81 -7.77 -3.27 10.93
C LYS A 81 -9.10 -3.62 11.59
N GLU A 82 -10.17 -3.71 10.81
CA GLU A 82 -11.40 -4.32 11.29
C GLU A 82 -11.32 -5.84 11.09
N GLY A 83 -11.17 -6.54 12.22
CA GLY A 83 -11.07 -8.00 12.31
C GLY A 83 -11.01 -8.47 13.76
N GLU A 84 -12.19 -8.47 14.41
CA GLU A 84 -12.62 -9.29 15.56
C GLU A 84 -12.19 -8.95 17.01
N LYS A 85 -13.12 -8.28 17.70
CA LYS A 85 -13.67 -8.54 19.05
C LYS A 85 -12.73 -9.01 20.19
N LYS A 86 -12.48 -8.09 21.12
CA LYS A 86 -12.18 -8.32 22.55
C LYS A 86 -13.41 -8.93 23.29
N PRO A 87 -13.23 -9.62 24.44
CA PRO A 87 -13.24 -8.86 25.69
C PRO A 87 -12.10 -9.21 26.65
N ALA A 88 -11.72 -8.20 27.42
CA ALA A 88 -10.67 -8.21 28.43
C ALA A 88 -11.13 -8.86 29.74
N ALA A 89 -10.23 -9.62 30.39
CA ALA A 89 -10.25 -9.83 31.84
C ALA A 89 -8.85 -10.21 32.38
N LYS A 90 -8.05 -9.19 32.72
CA LYS A 90 -7.40 -8.94 34.02
C LYS A 90 -6.85 -10.16 34.82
N SER A 91 -5.52 -10.26 34.92
CA SER A 91 -4.71 -10.56 36.14
C SER A 91 -3.23 -10.74 35.74
N SER A 92 -2.36 -9.74 35.93
CA SER A 92 -1.46 -9.56 37.10
C SER A 92 -0.58 -10.78 37.44
N ALA A 93 0.72 -10.73 37.11
CA ALA A 93 1.87 -10.97 38.01
C ALA A 93 3.15 -11.43 37.27
N ARG A 94 4.07 -10.47 37.07
CA ARG A 94 5.50 -10.48 37.45
C ARG A 94 6.23 -11.85 37.60
N LYS A 95 7.20 -12.08 36.70
CA LYS A 95 8.55 -12.68 36.92
C LYS A 95 9.28 -12.68 35.56
N GLU A 96 10.23 -11.78 35.27
CA GLU A 96 11.66 -11.86 35.65
C GLU A 96 12.19 -13.30 35.71
N GLU A 97 12.81 -13.75 34.60
CA GLU A 97 14.14 -14.39 34.55
C GLU A 97 14.49 -14.84 33.11
N GLU A 98 15.39 -14.11 32.45
CA GLU A 98 16.49 -14.72 31.69
C GLU A 98 17.72 -14.69 32.63
N PRO A 99 18.73 -15.60 32.54
CA PRO A 99 19.33 -16.03 31.27
C PRO A 99 20.01 -17.44 31.22
N LYS A 100 20.46 -17.78 29.99
CA LYS A 100 21.70 -18.51 29.62
C LYS A 100 21.80 -20.06 29.69
N LYS A 101 22.08 -20.59 28.47
CA LYS A 101 23.25 -21.40 28.03
C LYS A 101 23.18 -22.93 27.99
N GLU A 102 23.54 -23.40 26.77
CA GLU A 102 24.39 -24.57 26.42
C GLU A 102 23.82 -25.95 26.79
N LYS A 103 23.84 -26.98 25.92
CA LYS A 103 24.91 -27.40 25.01
C LYS A 103 24.42 -28.58 24.16
N ALA A 104 24.91 -28.66 22.90
CA ALA A 104 25.44 -29.84 22.19
C ALA A 104 24.62 -31.15 22.10
N GLU A 105 24.73 -32.03 21.11
CA GLU A 105 25.37 -32.15 19.79
C GLU A 105 25.26 -33.65 19.46
N LYS A 106 24.79 -34.05 18.27
CA LYS A 106 25.26 -35.22 17.49
C LYS A 106 24.31 -35.44 16.31
N LYS A 107 24.73 -35.13 15.07
CA LYS A 107 25.46 -36.01 14.13
C LYS A 107 24.73 -37.34 13.87
N GLU A 108 24.16 -37.47 12.67
CA GLU A 108 24.46 -38.61 11.81
C GLU A 108 24.14 -38.30 10.34
N LYS A 109 25.17 -38.37 9.49
CA LYS A 109 25.06 -38.58 8.04
C LYS A 109 25.12 -40.09 7.80
N PRO A 110 24.50 -40.60 6.73
CA PRO A 110 25.16 -41.62 5.95
C PRO A 110 25.37 -41.14 4.50
N LYS A 111 26.63 -41.15 4.08
CA LYS A 111 27.01 -41.26 2.67
C LYS A 111 26.74 -42.71 2.23
N LYS A 112 26.24 -42.85 1.01
CA LYS A 112 26.20 -44.10 0.25
C LYS A 112 27.47 -44.14 -0.63
N ASP A 113 27.93 -45.37 -0.87
CA ASP A 113 29.08 -45.83 -1.66
C ASP A 113 30.44 -45.88 -0.95
#